data_AF-A0A914KFE1-F1
#
_entry.id   AF-A0A914KFE1-F1
#
_cell.length_a   1.000
_cell.length_b   1.000
_cell.length_c   1.000
_cell.angle_alpha   90.00
_cell.angle_beta   90.00
_cell.angle_gamma   90.00
#
_symmetry.space_group_name_H-M   'P 1'
#
loop_
_entity.id
_entity.type
_entity.pdbx_description
1 polymer ?
#
loop_
_entity_poly.entity_id
_entity_poly.type
_entity_poly.pdbx_seq_one_letter_code
_entity_poly.pdbx_strand_id
1 'polypeptide(L)'
;MVFRHQPHVVIQSEDFISQLATEKQILETKQKEIPNIYPISPFIDLQSSNIYNDTAVVPGIASDQKYVLNTILWAREQDQKYPWTREENAGNAICHCFGAALAQALRLQNLLEFEKTASEEDKILKRPIITKAIQLIDGRMDFVIVQLNTLNLANLEGIKNLVWIDKACPLYKTKPMHQNLLNVEELNLETAKKFIGLILYK
;
A
#
# COMPACT_ATOMS: atom_id res chain seq x y z
N MET A 1 -1.42 -7.00 14.64
CA MET A 1 -0.24 -6.76 13.77
C MET A 1 -0.01 -5.27 13.69
N VAL A 2 1.25 -4.82 13.76
CA VAL A 2 1.60 -3.39 13.73
C VAL A 2 2.56 -3.15 12.57
N PHE A 3 2.23 -2.19 11.70
CA PHE A 3 3.08 -1.76 10.61
C PHE A 3 3.79 -0.46 10.99
N ARG A 4 5.11 -0.39 10.78
CA ARG A 4 5.93 0.79 11.07
C ARG A 4 6.73 1.16 9.85
N HIS A 5 6.38 2.27 9.23
CA HIS A 5 7.00 2.71 7.99
C HIS A 5 7.28 4.21 8.04
N GLN A 6 8.40 4.61 7.44
CA GLN A 6 8.82 5.99 7.31
C GLN A 6 8.95 6.30 5.82
N PRO A 7 7.85 6.71 5.15
CA PRO A 7 7.94 7.14 3.76
C PRO A 7 8.78 8.42 3.68
N HIS A 8 9.56 8.56 2.60
CA HIS A 8 10.38 9.75 2.38
C HIS A 8 9.53 10.94 1.92
N VAL A 9 8.50 10.67 1.11
CA VAL A 9 7.58 11.68 0.59
C VAL A 9 6.15 11.19 0.77
N VAL A 10 5.29 12.10 1.19
CA VAL A 10 3.87 11.87 1.39
C VAL A 10 3.09 12.94 0.65
N ILE A 11 2.25 12.50 -0.29
CA ILE A 11 1.39 13.37 -1.08
C ILE A 11 -0.02 13.27 -0.50
N GLN A 12 -0.59 14.41 -0.17
CA GLN A 12 -1.95 14.54 0.33
C GLN A 12 -2.78 15.38 -0.64
N SER A 13 -4.08 15.10 -0.72
CA SER A 13 -5.06 15.83 -1.52
C SER A 13 -6.28 16.19 -0.68
N GLU A 14 -7.04 17.21 -1.07
CA GLU A 14 -8.32 17.53 -0.43
C GLU A 14 -9.39 16.49 -0.79
N ASP A 15 -9.36 16.02 -2.04
CA ASP A 15 -10.29 15.01 -2.55
C ASP A 15 -9.77 13.58 -2.33
N PHE A 16 -10.69 12.65 -2.12
CA PHE A 16 -10.38 11.22 -2.19
C PHE A 16 -10.22 10.77 -3.63
N ILE A 17 -9.39 9.74 -3.79
CA ILE A 17 -9.19 9.10 -5.07
C ILE A 17 -10.47 8.38 -5.51
N SER A 18 -10.77 8.46 -6.80
CA SER A 18 -11.90 7.80 -7.44
C SER A 18 -11.78 6.27 -7.34
N GLN A 19 -12.91 5.62 -7.05
CA GLN A 19 -12.98 4.17 -6.89
C GLN A 19 -12.55 3.44 -8.17
N LEU A 20 -11.63 2.47 -8.04
CA LEU A 20 -11.09 1.71 -9.17
C LEU A 20 -11.94 0.48 -9.49
N ALA A 21 -12.29 -0.31 -8.47
CA ALA A 21 -13.12 -1.50 -8.66
C ALA A 21 -14.59 -1.17 -8.47
N THR A 22 -15.45 -1.62 -9.38
CA THR A 22 -16.91 -1.44 -9.28
C THR A 22 -17.50 -2.18 -8.08
N GLU A 23 -18.68 -1.76 -7.60
CA GLU A 23 -19.39 -2.42 -6.50
C GLU A 23 -19.57 -3.93 -6.75
N LYS A 24 -19.88 -4.32 -7.99
CA LYS A 24 -19.98 -5.73 -8.39
C LYS A 24 -18.68 -6.50 -8.16
N GLN A 25 -17.54 -5.92 -8.57
CA GLN A 25 -16.22 -6.55 -8.38
C GLN A 25 -15.87 -6.67 -6.90
N ILE A 26 -16.29 -5.72 -6.06
CA ILE A 26 -16.12 -5.78 -4.60
C ILE A 26 -16.95 -6.93 -4.03
N LEU A 27 -18.22 -7.06 -4.42
CA LEU A 27 -19.10 -8.14 -3.96
C LEU A 27 -18.59 -9.54 -4.36
N GLU A 28 -18.03 -9.65 -5.57
CA GLU A 28 -17.41 -10.89 -6.05
C GLU A 28 -16.21 -11.34 -5.20
N THR A 29 -15.55 -10.42 -4.47
CA THR A 29 -14.44 -10.79 -3.58
C THR A 29 -14.86 -11.68 -2.41
N LYS A 30 -16.14 -11.67 -2.03
CA LYS A 30 -16.68 -12.52 -0.97
C LYS A 30 -16.45 -14.00 -1.29
N GLN A 31 -16.61 -14.37 -2.55
CA GLN A 31 -16.49 -15.74 -3.04
C GLN A 31 -15.04 -16.20 -3.22
N LYS A 32 -14.07 -15.28 -3.21
CA LYS A 32 -12.65 -15.62 -3.37
C LYS A 32 -12.07 -16.07 -2.05
N GLU A 33 -11.51 -17.26 -2.00
CA GLU A 33 -10.78 -17.75 -0.83
C GLU A 33 -9.35 -17.20 -0.81
N ILE A 34 -8.82 -16.96 0.40
CA ILE A 34 -7.42 -16.59 0.59
C ILE A 34 -6.59 -17.88 0.52
N PRO A 35 -5.54 -17.95 -0.31
CA PRO A 35 -4.70 -19.14 -0.40
C PRO A 35 -4.13 -19.53 0.97
N ASN A 36 -4.24 -20.81 1.31
CA ASN A 36 -3.65 -21.36 2.51
C ASN A 36 -2.18 -21.73 2.27
N ILE A 37 -1.28 -21.23 3.11
CA ILE A 37 0.17 -21.46 3.03
C ILE A 37 0.68 -22.51 4.04
N TYR A 38 -0.21 -23.26 4.68
CA TYR A 38 0.14 -24.31 5.63
C TYR A 38 1.22 -25.27 5.07
N PRO A 39 2.27 -25.62 5.84
CA PRO A 39 2.46 -25.39 7.28
C PRO A 39 3.17 -24.07 7.65
N ILE A 40 3.44 -23.19 6.68
CA ILE A 40 4.15 -21.94 6.93
C ILE A 40 3.22 -20.99 7.67
N SER A 41 3.72 -20.39 8.76
CA SER A 41 2.97 -19.34 9.48
C SER A 41 3.00 -18.03 8.69
N PRO A 42 1.86 -17.34 8.53
CA PRO A 42 1.83 -15.98 7.94
C PRO A 42 2.68 -14.95 8.69
N PHE A 43 3.12 -15.28 9.91
CA PHE A 43 3.89 -14.40 10.78
C PHE A 43 5.38 -14.78 10.90
N ILE A 44 5.87 -15.73 10.09
CA ILE A 44 7.19 -16.34 10.27
C ILE A 44 8.34 -15.33 10.28
N ASP A 45 8.28 -14.29 9.45
CA ASP A 45 9.33 -13.27 9.31
C ASP A 45 9.01 -11.97 10.08
N LEU A 46 7.97 -11.98 10.93
CA LEU A 46 7.58 -10.82 11.73
C LEU A 46 8.20 -10.87 13.12
N GLN A 47 8.64 -9.70 13.59
CA GLN A 47 9.11 -9.55 14.97
C GLN A 47 7.93 -9.68 15.95
N SER A 48 8.01 -10.64 16.87
CA SER A 48 7.10 -10.73 18.01
C SER A 48 7.54 -9.75 19.12
N SER A 49 6.64 -8.86 19.54
CA SER A 49 6.88 -7.89 20.61
C SER A 49 5.61 -7.66 21.42
N ASN A 50 5.77 -7.46 22.73
CA ASN A 50 4.69 -7.13 23.66
C ASN A 50 4.57 -5.62 23.92
N ILE A 51 5.53 -4.82 23.46
CA ILE A 51 5.55 -3.36 23.64
C ILE A 51 5.38 -2.71 22.28
N TYR A 52 4.22 -2.11 22.07
CA TYR A 52 3.87 -1.43 20.83
C TYR A 52 2.83 -0.34 21.08
N ASN A 53 2.78 0.63 20.17
CA ASN A 53 1.73 1.63 20.12
C ASN A 53 0.55 1.06 19.33
N ASP A 54 -0.64 1.17 19.89
CA ASP A 54 -1.92 0.81 19.27
C ASP A 54 -2.55 1.96 18.48
N THR A 55 -2.06 3.18 18.69
CA THR A 55 -2.51 4.38 17.99
C THR A 55 -1.95 4.46 16.58
N ALA A 56 -2.86 4.60 15.61
CA ALA A 56 -2.48 4.82 14.21
C ALA A 56 -1.93 6.24 14.04
N VAL A 57 -0.68 6.35 13.60
CA VAL A 57 -0.05 7.62 13.26
C VAL A 57 -0.02 7.75 11.75
N VAL A 58 -0.73 8.76 11.23
CA VAL A 58 -0.73 9.08 9.79
C VAL A 58 0.28 10.18 9.54
N PRO A 59 1.19 10.05 8.56
CA PRO A 59 2.09 11.14 8.20
C PRO A 59 1.30 12.30 7.59
N GLY A 60 1.51 13.52 8.11
CA GLY A 60 0.85 14.74 7.65
C GLY A 60 0.63 15.79 8.73
N ILE A 61 -0.01 16.91 8.37
CA ILE A 61 -0.40 17.97 9.31
C ILE A 61 -1.49 17.39 10.22
N ALA A 62 -1.06 16.99 11.43
CA ALA A 62 -1.79 16.14 12.37
C ALA A 62 -3.16 16.66 12.84
N SER A 63 -3.55 17.87 12.45
CA SER A 63 -4.75 18.54 12.95
C SER A 63 -5.85 18.74 11.91
N ASP A 64 -5.55 18.62 10.60
CA ASP A 64 -6.52 18.99 9.57
C ASP A 64 -7.12 17.76 8.89
N GLN A 65 -8.37 17.44 9.22
CA GLN A 65 -9.16 16.40 8.57
C GLN A 65 -9.44 16.71 7.10
N LYS A 66 -9.15 17.95 6.65
CA LYS A 66 -9.32 18.39 5.26
C LYS A 66 -8.47 17.59 4.27
N TYR A 67 -7.30 17.11 4.67
CA TYR A 67 -6.39 16.41 3.76
C TYR A 67 -6.46 14.90 3.93
N VAL A 68 -6.49 14.23 2.78
CA VAL A 68 -6.62 12.80 2.56
C VAL A 68 -5.28 12.32 2.00
N LEU A 69 -4.75 11.21 2.52
CA LEU A 69 -3.52 10.61 2.00
C LEU A 69 -3.78 10.08 0.59
N ASN A 70 -2.93 10.48 -0.36
CA ASN A 70 -3.06 10.12 -1.76
C ASN A 70 -1.99 9.09 -2.17
N THR A 71 -0.72 9.47 -2.01
CA THR A 71 0.42 8.63 -2.41
C THR A 71 1.53 8.69 -1.37
N ILE A 72 2.13 7.55 -1.04
CA ILE A 72 3.40 7.48 -0.31
C ILE A 72 4.53 7.06 -1.24
N LEU A 73 5.71 7.67 -1.07
CA LEU A 73 6.89 7.34 -1.85
C LEU A 73 8.09 7.13 -0.93
N TRP A 74 8.87 6.11 -1.25
CA TRP A 74 10.15 5.89 -0.61
C TRP A 74 11.14 5.26 -1.59
N ALA A 75 12.41 5.49 -1.32
CA ALA A 75 13.49 4.82 -1.99
C ALA A 75 14.24 4.00 -0.94
N ARG A 76 14.77 2.85 -1.31
CA ARG A 76 15.69 2.13 -0.43
C ARG A 76 16.89 1.65 -1.21
N GLU A 77 18.02 1.66 -0.53
CA GLU A 77 19.19 0.94 -1.00
C GLU A 77 18.95 -0.55 -0.82
N GLN A 78 19.46 -1.35 -1.77
CA GLN A 78 19.42 -2.79 -1.67
C GLN A 78 20.56 -3.26 -0.75
N ASP A 79 20.23 -4.11 0.22
CA ASP A 79 21.24 -4.76 1.06
C ASP A 79 22.17 -5.61 0.18
N GLN A 80 23.48 -5.42 0.32
CA GLN A 80 24.48 -6.12 -0.48
C GLN A 80 24.71 -7.56 -0.03
N LYS A 81 24.52 -7.83 1.26
CA LYS A 81 24.79 -9.15 1.86
C LYS A 81 23.56 -10.05 1.79
N TYR A 82 22.39 -9.48 2.05
CA TYR A 82 21.11 -10.21 2.04
C TYR A 82 20.05 -9.43 1.27
N PRO A 83 20.20 -9.31 -0.06
CA PRO A 83 19.23 -8.59 -0.87
C PRO A 83 17.86 -9.28 -0.81
N TRP A 84 16.83 -8.48 -0.57
CA TRP A 84 15.46 -8.96 -0.75
C TRP A 84 15.20 -9.28 -2.22
N THR A 85 14.48 -10.36 -2.44
CA THR A 85 13.91 -10.75 -3.72
C THR A 85 12.91 -9.69 -4.21
N ARG A 86 12.55 -9.77 -5.49
CA ARG A 86 11.55 -8.84 -6.08
C ARG A 86 10.18 -9.05 -5.43
N GLU A 87 9.88 -10.28 -5.07
CA GLU A 87 8.65 -10.71 -4.41
C GLU A 87 8.56 -10.18 -2.98
N GLU A 88 9.65 -10.24 -2.21
CA GLU A 88 9.71 -9.68 -0.86
C GLU A 88 9.58 -8.15 -0.87
N ASN A 89 10.23 -7.49 -1.84
CA ASN A 89 10.07 -6.04 -2.03
C ASN A 89 8.63 -5.65 -2.39
N ALA A 90 8.01 -6.39 -3.32
CA ALA A 90 6.61 -6.22 -3.68
C ALA A 90 5.67 -6.44 -2.48
N GLY A 91 5.88 -7.51 -1.70
CA GLY A 91 5.10 -7.80 -0.50
C GLY A 91 5.22 -6.69 0.54
N ASN A 92 6.44 -6.19 0.75
CA ASN A 92 6.67 -5.06 1.64
C ASN A 92 5.99 -3.77 1.15
N ALA A 93 6.04 -3.47 -0.14
CA ALA A 93 5.34 -2.32 -0.71
C ALA A 93 3.82 -2.40 -0.51
N ILE A 94 3.25 -3.60 -0.62
CA ILE A 94 1.83 -3.85 -0.30
C ILE A 94 1.55 -3.58 1.18
N CYS A 95 2.35 -4.12 2.09
CA CYS A 95 2.20 -3.87 3.53
C CYS A 95 2.28 -2.38 3.88
N HIS A 96 3.22 -1.65 3.28
CA HIS A 96 3.36 -0.20 3.45
C HIS A 96 2.11 0.54 2.98
N CYS A 97 1.63 0.24 1.77
CA CYS A 97 0.46 0.87 1.18
C CYS A 97 -0.81 0.57 1.99
N PHE A 98 -0.98 -0.68 2.42
CA PHE A 98 -2.11 -1.12 3.22
C PHE A 98 -2.11 -0.46 4.60
N GLY A 99 -0.95 -0.44 5.29
CA GLY A 99 -0.81 0.22 6.58
C GLY A 99 -1.14 1.71 6.50
N ALA A 100 -0.73 2.37 5.42
CA ALA A 100 -1.04 3.77 5.16
C ALA A 100 -2.54 4.02 4.92
N ALA A 101 -3.19 3.18 4.10
CA ALA A 101 -4.64 3.23 3.87
C ALA A 101 -5.44 2.97 5.16
N LEU A 102 -5.02 1.98 5.96
CA LEU A 102 -5.65 1.65 7.23
C LEU A 102 -5.49 2.79 8.26
N ALA A 103 -4.29 3.35 8.39
CA ALA A 103 -4.04 4.47 9.29
C ALA A 103 -4.91 5.68 8.92
N GLN A 104 -5.06 5.94 7.62
CA GLN A 104 -5.98 6.97 7.12
C GLN A 104 -7.44 6.67 7.45
N ALA A 105 -7.90 5.42 7.29
CA ALA A 105 -9.25 5.02 7.64
C ALA A 105 -9.54 5.24 9.13
N LEU A 106 -8.60 4.85 9.99
CA LEU A 106 -8.71 5.05 11.43
C LEU A 106 -8.73 6.54 11.81
N ARG A 107 -7.93 7.38 11.14
CA ARG A 107 -7.95 8.84 11.34
C ARG A 107 -9.29 9.46 10.93
N LEU A 108 -9.91 8.95 9.86
CA LEU A 108 -11.16 9.46 9.31
C LEU A 108 -12.39 8.73 9.87
N GLN A 109 -12.25 7.86 10.86
CA GLN A 109 -13.29 6.92 11.31
C GLN A 109 -14.64 7.60 11.62
N ASN A 110 -14.63 8.82 12.17
CA ASN A 110 -15.85 9.58 12.47
C ASN A 110 -16.60 10.09 11.23
N LEU A 111 -15.93 10.14 10.08
CA LEU A 111 -16.46 10.57 8.78
C LEU A 111 -16.76 9.40 7.84
N LEU A 112 -16.42 8.16 8.22
CA LEU A 112 -16.65 6.99 7.39
C LEU A 112 -18.11 6.55 7.49
N GLU A 113 -18.76 6.47 6.33
CA GLU A 113 -20.07 5.86 6.19
C GLU A 113 -19.91 4.38 5.85
N PHE A 114 -20.65 3.54 6.56
CA PHE A 114 -20.70 2.11 6.31
C PHE A 114 -22.02 1.74 5.63
N GLU A 115 -21.99 0.74 4.76
CA GLU A 115 -23.22 0.19 4.19
C GLU A 115 -24.05 -0.48 5.29
N LYS A 116 -25.38 -0.30 5.22
CA LYS A 116 -26.32 -0.98 6.11
C LYS A 116 -26.45 -2.44 5.65
N THR A 117 -25.59 -3.30 6.16
CA THR A 117 -25.67 -4.76 5.96
C THR A 117 -26.54 -5.43 7.02
N ALA A 118 -27.01 -6.64 6.74
CA ALA A 118 -27.80 -7.44 7.69
C ALA A 118 -27.01 -7.81 8.97
N SER A 119 -25.67 -7.81 8.89
CA SER A 119 -24.77 -7.90 10.04
C SER A 119 -23.98 -6.59 10.15
N GLU A 120 -24.01 -5.94 11.32
CA GLU A 120 -23.20 -4.74 11.60
C GLU A 120 -21.68 -5.04 11.63
N GLU A 121 -21.30 -6.32 11.61
CA GLU A 121 -19.90 -6.74 11.72
C GLU A 121 -19.10 -6.58 10.42
N ASP A 122 -19.75 -6.55 9.25
CA ASP A 122 -19.03 -6.56 7.96
C ASP A 122 -18.27 -5.26 7.67
N LYS A 123 -18.64 -4.15 8.32
CA LYS A 123 -17.98 -2.82 8.24
C LYS A 123 -17.52 -2.45 6.82
N ILE A 124 -18.42 -2.64 5.84
CA ILE A 124 -18.17 -2.32 4.44
C ILE A 124 -18.24 -0.81 4.27
N LEU A 125 -17.20 -0.22 3.71
CA LEU A 125 -17.10 1.22 3.47
C LEU A 125 -17.94 1.60 2.26
N LYS A 126 -18.90 2.50 2.46
CA LYS A 126 -19.71 3.06 1.36
C LYS A 126 -18.85 3.84 0.36
N ARG A 127 -17.78 4.47 0.84
CA ARG A 127 -16.72 5.06 0.02
C ARG A 127 -15.39 4.39 0.34
N PRO A 128 -14.88 3.50 -0.54
CA PRO A 128 -13.59 2.87 -0.34
C PRO A 128 -12.46 3.89 -0.22
N ILE A 129 -11.48 3.60 0.62
CA ILE A 129 -10.28 4.43 0.77
C ILE A 129 -9.21 3.87 -0.15
N ILE A 130 -8.73 4.71 -1.05
CA ILE A 130 -7.64 4.35 -1.96
C ILE A 130 -6.37 5.06 -1.54
N THR A 131 -5.28 4.31 -1.48
CA THR A 131 -3.94 4.84 -1.26
C THR A 131 -3.02 4.23 -2.29
N LYS A 132 -2.11 5.06 -2.82
CA LYS A 132 -1.07 4.64 -3.76
C LYS A 132 0.28 4.59 -3.05
N ALA A 133 1.14 3.71 -3.48
CA ALA A 133 2.49 3.58 -2.97
C ALA A 133 3.48 3.34 -4.11
N ILE A 134 4.63 4.00 -4.01
CA ILE A 134 5.72 3.87 -4.99
C ILE A 134 7.02 3.61 -4.24
N GLN A 135 7.61 2.46 -4.50
CA GLN A 135 8.94 2.11 -4.03
C GLN A 135 9.95 2.26 -5.16
N LEU A 136 11.11 2.84 -4.89
CA LEU A 136 12.29 2.75 -5.76
C LEU A 136 13.37 1.92 -5.07
N ILE A 137 13.75 0.80 -5.67
CA ILE A 137 14.86 -0.05 -5.20
C ILE A 137 15.67 -0.55 -6.39
N ASP A 138 17.00 -0.46 -6.32
CA ASP A 138 17.91 -0.98 -7.35
C ASP A 138 17.53 -0.56 -8.79
N GLY A 139 17.22 0.73 -8.97
CA GLY A 139 16.82 1.28 -10.27
C GLY A 139 15.48 0.76 -10.80
N ARG A 140 14.70 0.08 -9.97
CA ARG A 140 13.37 -0.46 -10.29
C ARG A 140 12.30 0.17 -9.43
N MET A 141 11.13 0.38 -10.02
CA MET A 141 9.95 0.88 -9.32
C MET A 141 8.94 -0.22 -9.07
N ASP A 142 8.37 -0.26 -7.87
CA ASP A 142 7.15 -1.00 -7.56
C ASP A 142 6.00 0.00 -7.42
N PHE A 143 4.95 -0.21 -8.21
CA PHE A 143 3.73 0.59 -8.16
C PHE A 143 2.64 -0.23 -7.47
N VAL A 144 2.09 0.28 -6.39
CA VAL A 144 1.04 -0.38 -5.63
C VAL A 144 -0.13 0.56 -5.45
N ILE A 145 -1.34 0.03 -5.62
CA ILE A 145 -2.59 0.70 -5.28
C ILE A 145 -3.38 -0.22 -4.37
N VAL A 146 -3.75 0.26 -3.20
CA VAL A 146 -4.64 -0.45 -2.28
C VAL A 146 -5.98 0.27 -2.28
N GLN A 147 -7.06 -0.50 -2.51
CA GLN A 147 -8.43 -0.06 -2.26
C GLN A 147 -8.97 -0.81 -1.05
N LEU A 148 -9.15 -0.06 0.03
CA LEU A 148 -9.71 -0.51 1.29
C LEU A 148 -11.23 -0.44 1.21
N ASN A 149 -11.88 -1.61 1.15
CA ASN A 149 -13.32 -1.79 1.03
C ASN A 149 -13.96 -2.12 2.40
N THR A 150 -13.23 -2.78 3.29
CA THR A 150 -13.72 -3.13 4.64
C THR A 150 -12.61 -2.94 5.68
N LEU A 151 -13.05 -2.63 6.91
CA LEU A 151 -12.20 -2.60 8.10
C LEU A 151 -12.32 -3.88 8.93
N ASN A 152 -13.24 -4.79 8.60
CA ASN A 152 -13.33 -6.10 9.25
C ASN A 152 -12.30 -7.06 8.64
N LEU A 153 -11.09 -7.04 9.18
CA LEU A 153 -9.98 -7.89 8.75
C LEU A 153 -10.00 -9.29 9.40
N ALA A 154 -10.89 -9.52 10.37
CA ALA A 154 -10.98 -10.80 11.08
C ALA A 154 -11.87 -11.81 10.34
N ASN A 155 -12.82 -11.31 9.52
CA ASN A 155 -13.73 -12.16 8.74
C ASN A 155 -13.08 -12.63 7.43
N LEU A 156 -12.75 -13.92 7.34
CA LEU A 156 -12.16 -14.53 6.14
C LEU A 156 -13.18 -14.73 4.99
N GLU A 157 -14.46 -14.89 5.33
CA GLU A 157 -15.56 -15.15 4.40
C GLU A 157 -16.23 -13.85 3.91
N GLY A 158 -15.83 -12.70 4.46
CA GLY A 158 -16.37 -11.39 4.12
C GLY A 158 -15.84 -10.80 2.81
N ILE A 159 -16.24 -9.55 2.57
CA ILE A 159 -15.67 -8.70 1.51
C ILE A 159 -14.18 -8.51 1.75
N LYS A 160 -13.41 -8.48 0.66
CA LYS A 160 -11.95 -8.37 0.73
C LYS A 160 -11.49 -7.04 0.15
N ASN A 161 -10.35 -6.59 0.65
CA ASN A 161 -9.64 -5.43 0.11
C ASN A 161 -8.95 -5.83 -1.20
N LEU A 162 -8.80 -4.86 -2.10
CA LEU A 162 -8.21 -5.09 -3.42
C LEU A 162 -6.86 -4.40 -3.51
N VAL A 163 -5.92 -5.05 -4.20
CA VAL A 163 -4.57 -4.54 -4.42
C VAL A 163 -4.22 -4.72 -5.89
N TRP A 164 -3.76 -3.65 -6.52
CA TRP A 164 -3.11 -3.70 -7.83
C TRP A 164 -1.62 -3.47 -7.63
N ILE A 165 -0.81 -4.31 -8.28
CA ILE A 165 0.64 -4.24 -8.18
C ILE A 165 1.26 -4.41 -9.55
N ASP A 166 2.19 -3.52 -9.86
CA ASP A 166 3.14 -3.66 -10.96
C ASP A 166 4.55 -3.58 -10.36
N LYS A 167 5.18 -4.76 -10.22
CA LYS A 167 6.43 -4.93 -9.47
C LYS A 167 7.67 -4.92 -10.36
N ALA A 168 8.78 -4.47 -9.80
CA ALA A 168 10.13 -4.54 -10.34
C ALA A 168 10.28 -3.91 -11.73
N CYS A 169 9.49 -2.89 -12.04
CA CYS A 169 9.54 -2.14 -13.29
C CYS A 169 10.91 -1.46 -13.44
N PRO A 170 11.75 -1.81 -14.44
CA PRO A 170 13.06 -1.20 -14.59
C PRO A 170 12.91 0.26 -15.00
N LEU A 171 13.48 1.19 -14.22
CA LEU A 171 13.56 2.61 -14.55
C LEU A 171 14.90 2.97 -15.17
N TYR A 172 16.00 2.53 -14.57
CA TYR A 172 17.35 2.73 -15.10
C TYR A 172 18.27 1.62 -14.61
N LYS A 173 19.42 1.47 -15.26
CA LYS A 173 20.44 0.51 -14.84
C LYS A 173 21.29 1.08 -13.72
N THR A 174 21.31 0.40 -12.58
CA THR A 174 22.18 0.75 -11.47
C THR A 174 23.63 0.38 -11.74
N LYS A 175 24.53 1.06 -11.04
CA LYS A 175 25.95 0.70 -10.96
C LYS A 175 26.25 0.18 -9.56
N PRO A 176 27.31 -0.64 -9.40
CA PRO A 176 27.78 -1.02 -8.08
C PRO A 176 28.04 0.22 -7.21
N MET A 177 27.81 0.11 -5.90
CA MET A 177 27.90 1.24 -4.96
C MET A 177 29.26 1.96 -4.97
N HIS A 178 30.34 1.26 -5.33
CA HIS A 178 31.68 1.84 -5.43
C HIS A 178 31.90 2.68 -6.71
N GLN A 179 30.90 2.78 -7.59
CA GLN A 179 30.94 3.54 -8.82
C GLN A 179 29.92 4.67 -8.80
N ASN A 180 30.36 5.86 -9.21
CA ASN A 180 29.47 7.00 -9.35
C ASN A 180 28.57 6.83 -10.58
N LEU A 181 27.28 7.10 -10.40
CA LEU A 181 26.31 7.17 -11.50
C LEU A 181 26.40 8.52 -12.20
N LEU A 182 27.49 8.76 -12.94
CA LEU A 182 27.71 10.02 -13.67
C LEU A 182 26.71 10.22 -14.82
N ASN A 183 26.32 9.12 -15.47
CA ASN A 183 25.34 9.08 -16.56
C ASN A 183 24.27 8.04 -16.22
N VAL A 184 23.01 8.36 -16.49
CA VAL A 184 21.89 7.41 -16.37
C VAL A 184 21.83 6.57 -17.64
N GLU A 185 22.21 5.31 -17.52
CA GLU A 185 22.20 4.34 -18.61
C GLU A 185 20.85 3.60 -18.65
N GLU A 186 20.40 3.25 -19.86
CA GLU A 186 19.20 2.42 -20.09
C GLU A 186 17.92 2.97 -19.41
N LEU A 187 17.70 4.29 -19.50
CA LEU A 187 16.49 4.93 -18.96
C LEU A 187 15.23 4.43 -19.68
N ASN A 188 14.31 3.84 -18.91
CA ASN A 188 13.03 3.38 -19.37
C ASN A 188 11.95 4.46 -19.18
N LEU A 189 11.59 5.11 -20.29
CA LEU A 189 10.57 6.15 -20.29
C LEU A 189 9.16 5.62 -20.04
N GLU A 190 8.87 4.35 -20.31
CA GLU A 190 7.55 3.76 -20.03
C GLU A 190 7.31 3.66 -18.52
N THR A 191 8.32 3.29 -17.76
CA THR A 191 8.25 3.28 -16.29
C THR A 191 8.11 4.70 -15.73
N ALA A 192 8.81 5.68 -16.31
CA ALA A 192 8.63 7.09 -15.95
C ALA A 192 7.22 7.60 -16.28
N LYS A 193 6.64 7.22 -17.42
CA LYS A 193 5.25 7.56 -17.80
C LYS A 193 4.26 6.94 -16.83
N LYS A 194 4.44 5.67 -16.43
CA LYS A 194 3.62 5.01 -15.41
C LYS A 194 3.67 5.75 -14.08
N PHE A 195 4.87 6.15 -13.65
CA PHE A 195 5.05 6.95 -12.45
C PHE A 195 4.22 8.25 -12.51
N ILE A 196 4.36 9.01 -13.60
CA ILE A 196 3.60 10.26 -13.78
C ILE A 196 2.09 9.99 -13.82
N GLY A 197 1.66 8.98 -14.58
CA GLY A 197 0.25 8.60 -14.69
C GLY A 197 -0.36 8.24 -13.34
N LEU A 198 0.38 7.51 -12.50
CA LEU A 198 -0.07 7.14 -11.17
C LEU A 198 -0.16 8.34 -10.22
N ILE A 199 0.79 9.27 -10.29
CA ILE A 199 0.76 10.50 -9.48
C ILE A 199 -0.42 11.40 -9.87
N LEU A 200 -0.68 11.55 -11.18
CA LEU A 200 -1.74 12.39 -11.70
C LEU A 200 -3.14 11.78 -11.58
N TYR A 201 -3.24 10.46 -11.36
CA TYR A 201 -4.52 9.79 -11.16
C TYR A 201 -5.22 10.31 -9.90
N LYS A 202 -6.43 10.82 -10.10
CA LYS A 202 -7.35 11.31 -9.07
C LYS A 202 -8.60 10.44 -9.03
#